data_AF-A0A2V5YLK5-F1
#
_entry.id   AF-A0A2V5YLK5-F1
#
_cell.length_a   1.000
_cell.length_b   1.000
_cell.length_c   1.000
_cell.angle_alpha   90.00
_cell.angle_beta   90.00
_cell.angle_gamma   90.00
#
_symmetry.space_group_name_H-M   'P 1'
#
loop_
_entity.id
_entity.type
_entity.pdbx_description
1 polymer ?
#
loop_
_entity_poly.entity_id
_entity_poly.type
_entity_poly.pdbx_seq_one_letter_code
_entity_poly.pdbx_strand_id
1 'polypeptide(L)' 'MITKIKNFFSEVKVELQKCSWPWDPKEKGFRRYKELSDSTVVVAIAMLLLGGYVALFDLVLVNVVHFFTRLH' A
#
# COMPACT_ATOMS: atom_id res chain seq x y z
N MET A 1 7.41 18.21 -37.51
CA MET A 1 6.48 17.75 -36.46
C MET A 1 6.68 16.26 -36.13
N ILE A 2 6.68 15.38 -37.15
CA ILE A 2 6.88 13.91 -37.01
C ILE A 2 8.21 13.55 -36.29
N THR A 3 9.30 14.27 -36.55
CA THR A 3 10.60 14.02 -35.90
C THR A 3 10.57 14.30 -34.40
N LYS A 4 9.84 15.34 -33.95
CA LYS A 4 9.72 15.66 -32.51
C LYS A 4 8.96 14.56 -31.76
N ILE A 5 7.92 14.00 -32.38
CA ILE A 5 7.14 12.89 -31.82
C ILE A 5 8.02 11.64 -31.70
N LYS A 6 8.81 11.31 -32.72
CA LYS A 6 9.75 10.17 -32.66
C LYS A 6 10.78 10.33 -31.55
N ASN A 7 11.32 11.53 -31.35
CA ASN A 7 12.27 11.80 -30.26
C ASN A 7 11.61 11.65 -28.89
N PHE A 8 10.40 12.18 -28.71
CA PHE A 8 9.64 12.04 -27.47
C PHE A 8 9.39 10.56 -27.10
N PHE A 9 8.96 9.72 -28.05
CA PHE A 9 8.79 8.29 -27.79
C PHE A 9 10.11 7.58 -27.48
N SER A 10 11.21 8.02 -28.09
CA SER A 10 12.55 7.50 -27.79
C SER A 10 12.97 7.83 -26.36
N GLU A 11 12.76 9.06 -25.91
CA GLU A 11 13.07 9.50 -24.54
C GLU A 11 12.18 8.80 -23.51
N VAL A 12 10.87 8.74 -23.76
CA VAL A 12 9.92 8.02 -22.88
C VAL A 12 10.32 6.55 -22.75
N LYS A 13 10.75 5.89 -23.85
CA LYS A 13 11.21 4.50 -23.78
C LYS A 13 12.45 4.34 -22.89
N VAL A 14 13.40 5.29 -22.95
CA VAL A 14 14.61 5.27 -22.12
C VAL A 14 14.25 5.47 -20.64
N GLU A 15 13.33 6.37 -20.32
CA GLU A 15 12.88 6.56 -18.94
C GLU A 15 12.05 5.37 -18.42
N LEU A 16 11.20 4.78 -19.26
CA LEU A 16 10.41 3.61 -18.91
C LEU A 16 11.28 2.37 -18.59
N GLN A 17 12.49 2.29 -19.17
CA GLN A 17 13.47 1.24 -18.85
C GLN A 17 14.12 1.42 -17.48
N LYS A 18 14.12 2.63 -16.92
CA LYS A 18 14.64 2.90 -15.57
C LYS A 18 13.60 2.64 -14.49
N CYS A 19 12.33 2.54 -14.85
CA CYS A 19 11.26 2.25 -13.90
C CYS A 19 11.37 0.80 -13.42
N SER A 20 11.35 0.62 -12.10
CA SER A 20 11.11 -0.69 -11.49
C SER A 20 9.66 -1.08 -11.75
N TRP A 21 9.42 -1.95 -12.74
CA TRP A 21 8.09 -2.49 -12.95
C TRP A 21 7.74 -3.44 -11.80
N PRO A 22 6.48 -3.42 -11.30
CA PRO A 22 6.00 -4.24 -10.19
C PRO A 22 5.83 -5.72 -10.56
N TRP A 23 6.40 -6.14 -11.70
CA TRP A 23 6.38 -7.51 -12.13
C TRP A 23 7.69 -7.93 -12.78
N ASP A 24 8.18 -9.11 -12.42
CA ASP A 24 9.38 -9.67 -13.04
C ASP A 24 9.01 -10.53 -14.27
N PRO A 25 9.35 -10.13 -15.50
CA PRO A 25 8.99 -10.87 -16.72
C PRO A 25 9.75 -12.20 -16.86
N LYS A 26 10.80 -12.45 -16.04
CA LYS A 26 11.55 -13.72 -16.05
C LYS A 26 10.90 -14.81 -15.22
N GLU A 27 10.00 -14.46 -14.31
CA GLU A 27 9.32 -15.43 -13.44
C GLU A 27 7.88 -15.71 -13.91
N LYS A 28 7.49 -16.99 -13.97
CA LYS A 28 6.11 -17.41 -14.30
C LYS A 28 5.28 -17.54 -13.01
N GLY A 29 4.04 -17.04 -13.05
CA GLY A 29 3.03 -17.24 -12.01
C GLY A 29 3.05 -16.20 -10.90
N PHE A 30 2.60 -16.58 -9.69
CA PHE A 30 2.44 -15.69 -8.54
C PHE A 30 3.72 -14.99 -8.06
N ARG A 31 4.90 -15.57 -8.33
CA ARG A 31 6.18 -14.96 -7.95
C ARG A 31 6.51 -13.71 -8.78
N ARG A 32 5.87 -13.55 -9.94
CA ARG A 32 5.99 -12.35 -10.78
C ARG A 32 5.63 -11.07 -10.03
N TYR A 33 4.68 -11.12 -9.10
CA TYR A 33 4.21 -9.95 -8.33
C TYR A 33 4.75 -9.93 -6.90
N LYS A 34 5.90 -10.57 -6.63
CA LYS A 34 6.41 -10.76 -5.28
C LYS A 34 6.60 -9.43 -4.53
N GLU A 35 7.16 -8.41 -5.16
CA GLU A 35 7.34 -7.09 -4.54
C GLU A 35 5.99 -6.41 -4.22
N LEU A 36 5.01 -6.58 -5.12
CA LEU A 36 3.68 -6.02 -4.97
C LEU A 36 2.89 -6.69 -3.84
N SER A 37 2.96 -8.01 -3.78
CA SER A 37 2.33 -8.81 -2.74
C SER A 37 2.98 -8.53 -1.38
N ASP A 38 4.31 -8.42 -1.31
CA ASP A 38 5.03 -8.16 -0.07
C ASP A 38 4.66 -6.77 0.48
N SER A 39 4.67 -5.75 -0.39
CA SER A 39 4.25 -4.39 -0.03
C SER A 39 2.80 -4.33 0.47
N THR A 40 1.89 -5.03 -0.22
CA THR A 40 0.46 -5.05 0.14
C THR A 40 0.22 -5.77 1.47
N VAL A 41 0.93 -6.88 1.71
CA VAL A 41 0.82 -7.65 2.97
C VAL A 41 1.31 -6.82 4.15
N VAL A 42 2.42 -6.11 4.01
CA VAL A 42 2.94 -5.23 5.08
C VAL A 42 1.91 -4.13 5.41
N VAL A 43 1.34 -3.48 4.40
CA VAL A 43 0.34 -2.43 4.60
C VAL A 43 -0.94 -3.01 5.24
N ALA A 44 -1.37 -4.20 4.84
CA ALA A 44 -2.53 -4.87 5.44
C ALA A 44 -2.32 -5.17 6.94
N ILE A 45 -1.13 -5.66 7.31
CA ILE A 45 -0.80 -5.92 8.71
C ILE A 45 -0.75 -4.62 9.51
N ALA A 46 -0.15 -3.56 8.96
CA ALA A 46 -0.10 -2.26 9.61
C ALA A 46 -1.50 -1.67 9.87
N MET A 47 -2.41 -1.78 8.88
CA MET A 47 -3.81 -1.34 9.04
C MET A 47 -4.54 -2.12 10.13
N LEU A 48 -4.34 -3.44 10.20
CA LEU A 48 -4.98 -4.27 11.23
C LEU A 48 -4.46 -3.96 12.64
N LEU A 49 -3.15 -3.77 12.80
CA LEU A 49 -2.55 -3.43 14.09
C LEU A 49 -3.00 -2.05 14.57
N LEU A 50 -3.00 -1.06 13.68
CA LEU A 50 -3.46 0.30 14.00
C LEU A 50 -4.95 0.31 14.34
N GLY A 51 -5.77 -0.36 13.52
CA GLY A 51 -7.21 -0.45 13.77
C GLY A 51 -7.54 -1.18 15.07
N GLY A 52 -6.83 -2.27 15.36
CA GLY A 52 -6.97 -3.01 16.61
C GLY A 52 -6.59 -2.17 17.83
N TYR A 53 -5.49 -1.42 17.75
CA TYR A 53 -5.10 -0.49 18.82
C TYR A 53 -6.19 0.56 19.06
N VAL A 54 -6.63 1.26 18.02
CA VAL A 54 -7.67 2.31 18.15
C VAL A 54 -8.95 1.73 18.76
N ALA A 55 -9.43 0.58 18.25
CA ALA A 55 -10.64 -0.07 18.76
C ALA A 55 -10.52 -0.47 20.25
N LEU A 56 -9.35 -0.94 20.70
CA LEU A 56 -9.14 -1.28 22.12
C LEU A 56 -9.25 -0.04 23.01
N PHE A 57 -8.65 1.08 22.62
CA PHE A 57 -8.73 2.31 23.39
C PHE A 57 -10.13 2.90 23.39
N ASP A 58 -10.85 2.81 22.26
CA ASP A 58 -12.26 3.22 22.19
C ASP A 58 -13.14 2.39 23.14
N LEU A 59 -12.94 1.07 23.21
CA LEU A 59 -13.66 0.20 24.14
C LEU A 59 -13.34 0.51 25.61
N VAL A 60 -12.08 0.78 25.94
CA VAL A 60 -11.68 1.17 27.29
C VAL A 60 -12.34 2.50 27.66
N LEU A 61 -12.28 3.50 26.76
CA LEU A 61 -12.86 4.80 27.00
C LEU A 61 -14.37 4.73 27.17
N VAL A 62 -15.09 4.00 26.31
CA VAL A 62 -16.54 3.82 26.42
C VAL A 62 -16.91 3.16 27.75
N ASN A 63 -16.18 2.12 28.19
CA ASN A 63 -16.46 1.45 29.46
C ASN A 63 -16.17 2.37 30.67
N VAL A 64 -15.07 3.11 30.64
CA VAL A 64 -14.71 4.05 31.71
C VAL A 64 -15.71 5.19 31.78
N VAL A 65 -16.05 5.81 30.64
CA VAL A 65 -17.05 6.87 30.57
C VAL A 65 -18.40 6.33 31.06
N HIS A 66 -18.88 5.19 30.57
CA HIS A 66 -20.13 4.60 31.05
C HIS A 66 -20.14 4.32 32.56
N PHE A 67 -19.00 3.92 33.13
CA PHE A 67 -18.86 3.72 34.57
C PHE A 67 -19.04 5.05 35.31
N PHE A 68 -18.38 6.12 34.87
CA PHE A 68 -18.53 7.45 35.48
C PHE A 68 -19.94 8.03 35.30
N THR A 69 -20.58 7.87 34.13
CA THR A 69 -21.92 8.42 33.88
C THR A 69 -23.03 7.69 34.64
N ARG A 70 -22.80 6.45 35.11
CA ARG A 70 -23.75 5.71 35.96
C ARG A 70 -23.54 5.92 37.46
N LEU A 71 -22.40 6.47 37.86
CA LEU A 71 -22.03 6.70 39.26
C LEU A 71 -22.43 8.09 39.78
N HIS A 72 -22.89 8.97 38.89
CA HIS A 72 -23.57 10.23 39.21
C HIS A 72 -25.08 10.05 38.99
#